data_AF-A0A5K3FD73-F1
#
_entry.id   AF-A0A5K3FD73-F1
#
_cell.length_a   1.000
_cell.length_b   1.000
_cell.length_c   1.000
_cell.angle_alpha   90.00
_cell.angle_beta   90.00
_cell.angle_gamma   90.00
#
_symmetry.space_group_name_H-M   'P 1'
#
loop_
_entity.id
_entity.type
_entity.pdbx_description
1 polymer ?
#
loop_
_entity_poly.entity_id
_entity_poly.type
_entity_poly.pdbx_seq_one_letter_code
_entity_poly.pdbx_strand_id
1 'polypeptide(L)'
;MDDTLNSQKRQLTLVESFDRPSKKLRMDHSVSCKPLTNVVAISSSIFPNKLFTWQENGDAKPCSTSTEFTDKWNSFHVKMPSSPHNLYHENGNSVSRWSLIERALSAPIRSVQDFAAAVHSYNTRFAEVWNFDHLSMALQMQPDCEQLLPRIAELAYRNRTKSTSHKVLCILHYFSRVLSDDPPCGTVTFSRRCLDEPPDFAASTATFNSIAFGTSTTCLIEDAHPDTIQVNFADRFLGGRVLEGGCVQEEILCRIRPEIIVGRLFVEALEPHEALIIEGAERFSRHTGYGSSFQWIGDFDEVRDAGNIR
;
A
#
# COMPACT_ATOMS: atom_id res chain seq x y z
N MET A 1 23.50 27.07 -9.19
CA MET A 1 23.62 25.86 -8.35
C MET A 1 22.44 25.86 -7.41
N ASP A 2 21.30 25.34 -7.85
CA ASP A 2 20.39 24.54 -7.03
C ASP A 2 19.29 24.02 -7.94
N ASP A 3 19.48 22.79 -8.47
CA ASP A 3 18.43 22.04 -9.15
C ASP A 3 17.77 21.15 -8.10
N THR A 4 16.64 21.60 -7.57
CA THR A 4 15.77 20.77 -6.74
C THR A 4 15.21 19.63 -7.59
N LEU A 5 15.78 18.44 -7.39
CA LEU A 5 15.30 17.15 -7.88
C LEU A 5 13.86 16.93 -7.38
N ASN A 6 12.89 17.27 -8.22
CA ASN A 6 11.47 17.00 -7.97
C ASN A 6 11.22 15.50 -8.22
N SER A 7 11.53 14.69 -7.20
CA SER A 7 11.38 13.22 -7.21
C SER A 7 9.93 12.83 -7.50
N GLN A 8 9.74 12.13 -8.61
CA GLN A 8 8.48 11.51 -9.02
C GLN A 8 8.10 10.44 -7.98
N LYS A 9 6.97 10.58 -7.30
CA LYS A 9 6.47 9.60 -6.33
C LYS A 9 5.01 9.25 -6.62
N ARG A 10 4.68 7.96 -6.49
CA ARG A 10 3.30 7.47 -6.50
C ARG A 10 2.46 8.11 -5.38
N GLN A 11 1.17 8.27 -5.64
CA GLN A 11 0.26 9.04 -4.80
C GLN A 11 -0.90 8.22 -4.26
N LEU A 12 -1.40 8.61 -3.09
CA LEU A 12 -2.52 7.96 -2.40
C LEU A 12 -3.73 8.88 -2.42
N THR A 13 -4.90 8.37 -2.80
CA THR A 13 -6.18 9.08 -2.70
C THR A 13 -7.19 8.20 -1.99
N LEU A 14 -7.90 8.75 -0.99
CA LEU A 14 -9.05 8.10 -0.36
C LEU A 14 -10.33 8.76 -0.88
N VAL A 15 -11.27 7.95 -1.33
CA VAL A 15 -12.60 8.38 -1.80
C VAL A 15 -13.65 7.64 -0.97
N GLU A 16 -14.45 8.39 -0.22
CA GLU A 16 -15.70 7.88 0.31
C GLU A 16 -16.78 8.21 -0.72
N SER A 17 -17.65 7.28 -1.07
CA SER A 17 -18.74 7.59 -1.99
C SER A 17 -20.02 6.95 -1.48
N PHE A 18 -20.98 7.79 -1.13
CA PHE A 18 -22.36 7.43 -0.90
C PHE A 18 -23.08 7.43 -2.25
N ASP A 19 -23.68 6.29 -2.58
CA ASP A 19 -24.57 6.01 -3.72
C ASP A 19 -24.18 6.52 -5.11
N ARG A 20 -23.65 5.60 -5.94
CA ARG A 20 -23.96 5.54 -7.37
C ARG A 20 -23.98 4.10 -7.88
N PRO A 21 -24.93 3.74 -8.77
CA PRO A 21 -25.00 2.41 -9.35
C PRO A 21 -23.79 2.12 -10.24
N SER A 22 -23.22 0.94 -10.06
CA SER A 22 -22.11 0.40 -10.84
C SER A 22 -22.38 0.49 -12.35
N LYS A 23 -21.40 0.99 -13.10
CA LYS A 23 -21.43 1.01 -14.58
C LYS A 23 -21.56 -0.43 -15.09
N LYS A 24 -22.48 -0.65 -16.03
CA LYS A 24 -22.70 -1.92 -16.74
C LYS A 24 -21.38 -2.53 -17.23
N LEU A 25 -21.18 -3.81 -16.92
CA LEU A 25 -20.20 -4.67 -17.58
C LEU A 25 -20.44 -4.62 -19.10
N ARG A 26 -19.41 -4.28 -19.87
CA ARG A 26 -19.49 -4.23 -21.34
C ARG A 26 -18.88 -5.52 -21.88
N MET A 27 -19.71 -6.38 -22.48
CA MET A 27 -19.26 -7.22 -23.58
C MET A 27 -19.50 -6.43 -24.85
N ASP A 28 -18.45 -6.18 -25.64
CA ASP A 28 -18.59 -5.99 -27.08
C ASP A 28 -17.22 -6.09 -27.77
N HIS A 29 -17.14 -6.99 -28.74
CA HIS A 29 -16.09 -7.07 -29.74
C HIS A 29 -16.11 -5.81 -30.61
N SER A 30 -15.35 -4.79 -30.24
CA SER A 30 -14.81 -3.80 -31.20
C SER A 30 -13.78 -2.93 -30.50
N VAL A 31 -12.66 -2.70 -31.18
CA VAL A 31 -11.60 -1.77 -30.80
C VAL A 31 -12.20 -0.36 -30.77
N SER A 32 -12.68 0.06 -29.61
CA SER A 32 -13.00 1.45 -29.33
C SER A 32 -12.90 1.69 -27.83
N CYS A 33 -11.66 1.81 -27.35
CA CYS A 33 -11.40 2.58 -26.14
C CYS A 33 -11.91 3.99 -26.40
N LYS A 34 -13.08 4.34 -25.84
CA LYS A 34 -13.40 5.74 -25.66
C LYS A 34 -12.29 6.30 -24.75
N PRO A 35 -11.61 7.39 -25.13
CA PRO A 35 -10.62 8.00 -24.27
C PRO A 35 -11.26 8.26 -22.91
N LEU A 36 -10.50 8.03 -21.83
CA LEU A 36 -10.86 8.48 -20.49
C LEU A 36 -11.33 9.93 -20.63
N THR A 37 -12.64 10.12 -20.51
CA THR A 37 -13.23 11.45 -20.50
C THR A 37 -12.63 12.14 -19.28
N ASN A 38 -12.14 13.36 -19.47
CA ASN A 38 -11.60 14.22 -18.42
C ASN A 38 -12.31 13.94 -17.09
N VAL A 39 -11.54 13.72 -16.02
CA VAL A 39 -12.07 13.57 -14.66
C VAL A 39 -12.67 14.91 -14.25
N VAL A 40 -13.85 15.21 -14.77
CA VAL A 40 -14.65 16.39 -14.46
C VAL A 40 -15.41 16.08 -13.18
N ALA A 41 -15.24 16.94 -12.18
CA ALA A 41 -16.01 16.90 -10.95
C ALA A 41 -17.51 16.95 -11.30
N ILE A 42 -18.22 15.86 -11.04
CA ILE A 42 -19.67 15.79 -11.20
C ILE A 42 -20.27 16.28 -9.89
N SER A 43 -21.22 17.22 -9.96
CA SER A 43 -21.68 18.10 -8.88
C SER A 43 -22.20 17.48 -7.57
N SER A 44 -22.25 16.15 -7.43
CA SER A 44 -22.57 15.47 -6.15
C SER A 44 -21.34 14.91 -5.42
N SER A 45 -20.14 15.10 -5.98
CA SER A 45 -18.86 14.62 -5.43
C SER A 45 -18.07 15.79 -4.82
N ILE A 46 -18.59 16.44 -3.78
CA ILE A 46 -17.78 17.37 -2.98
C ILE A 46 -17.07 16.56 -1.91
N PHE A 47 -15.86 16.09 -2.22
CA PHE A 47 -14.84 15.83 -1.21
C PHE A 47 -13.68 16.79 -1.48
N PRO A 48 -13.33 17.70 -0.54
CA PRO A 48 -12.29 18.71 -0.74
C PRO A 48 -10.87 18.14 -0.72
N ASN A 49 -10.68 16.83 -0.48
CA ASN A 49 -9.38 16.24 -0.21
C ASN A 49 -8.82 15.44 -1.39
N LYS A 50 -8.84 16.01 -2.60
CA LYS A 50 -7.82 15.61 -3.58
C LYS A 50 -6.49 16.15 -3.08
N LEU A 51 -5.60 15.27 -2.64
CA LEU A 51 -4.23 15.67 -2.28
C LEU A 51 -3.49 16.27 -3.49
N PHE A 52 -3.89 15.94 -4.72
CA PHE A 52 -3.22 16.37 -5.96
C PHE A 52 -4.18 16.73 -7.10
N THR A 53 -3.78 17.67 -7.96
CA THR A 53 -4.44 17.99 -9.24
C THR A 53 -3.53 17.63 -10.43
N TRP A 54 -4.14 17.23 -11.55
CA TRP A 54 -3.46 16.98 -12.83
C TRP A 54 -3.45 18.26 -13.68
N GLN A 55 -2.33 18.61 -14.31
CA GLN A 55 -2.31 19.66 -15.36
C GLN A 55 -2.71 19.05 -16.71
N GLU A 56 -3.45 19.79 -17.54
CA GLU A 56 -4.16 19.29 -18.74
C GLU A 56 -3.28 18.82 -19.92
N ASN A 57 -1.95 18.93 -19.84
CA ASN A 57 -1.07 18.59 -20.97
C ASN A 57 -0.35 17.26 -20.74
N GLY A 58 -0.93 16.16 -21.25
CA GLY A 58 -0.29 14.96 -21.83
C GLY A 58 0.76 14.15 -21.06
N ASP A 59 1.67 14.79 -20.33
CA ASP A 59 2.82 14.24 -19.60
C ASP A 59 2.88 14.79 -18.15
N ALA A 60 1.76 15.28 -17.63
CA ALA A 60 1.74 16.14 -16.46
C ALA A 60 1.83 15.39 -15.12
N LYS A 61 2.91 15.70 -14.40
CA LYS A 61 3.18 15.29 -13.02
C LYS A 61 2.05 15.77 -12.07
N PRO A 62 1.50 14.90 -11.22
CA PRO A 62 0.53 15.35 -10.23
C PRO A 62 1.23 16.15 -9.12
N CYS A 63 0.83 17.41 -8.94
CA CYS A 63 1.39 18.33 -7.95
C CYS A 63 0.42 18.53 -6.78
N SER A 64 0.97 18.68 -5.57
CA SER A 64 0.16 18.87 -4.35
C SER A 64 -0.82 20.02 -4.55
N THR A 65 -2.06 19.84 -4.11
CA THR A 65 -3.08 20.90 -4.18
C THR A 65 -2.80 22.08 -3.24
N SER A 66 -1.90 21.89 -2.27
CA SER A 66 -1.42 22.94 -1.35
C SER A 66 0.11 22.94 -1.27
N THR A 67 0.72 24.12 -1.25
CA THR A 67 2.15 24.31 -0.96
C THR A 67 2.47 24.30 0.53
N GLU A 68 1.46 24.42 1.40
CA GLU A 68 1.62 24.45 2.85
C GLU A 68 1.08 23.17 3.51
N PHE A 69 1.90 22.56 4.36
CA PHE A 69 1.51 21.44 5.21
C PHE A 69 0.50 21.92 6.26
N THR A 70 -0.66 21.26 6.32
CA THR A 70 -1.69 21.55 7.33
C THR A 70 -1.79 20.39 8.32
N ASP A 71 -1.37 20.61 9.56
CA ASP A 71 -1.49 19.60 10.63
C ASP A 71 -2.95 19.42 11.09
N LYS A 72 -3.33 18.18 11.38
CA LYS A 72 -4.63 17.80 11.96
C LYS A 72 -4.45 16.71 13.01
N TRP A 73 -4.40 17.11 14.28
CA TRP A 73 -4.32 16.17 15.41
C TRP A 73 -5.68 15.93 16.07
N ASN A 74 -6.56 15.19 15.40
CA ASN A 74 -7.90 14.84 15.92
C ASN A 74 -8.29 13.39 15.58
N SER A 75 -9.52 12.98 15.87
CA SER A 75 -10.02 11.61 15.64
C SER A 75 -10.39 11.30 14.20
N PHE A 76 -10.47 12.31 13.32
CA PHE A 76 -10.92 12.17 11.94
C PHE A 76 -9.77 12.17 10.91
N HIS A 77 -8.53 12.30 11.38
CA HIS A 77 -7.35 12.40 10.53
C HIS A 77 -6.24 11.50 11.06
N VAL A 78 -5.36 11.05 10.16
CA VAL A 78 -4.14 10.34 10.54
C VAL A 78 -3.29 11.26 11.42
N LYS A 79 -2.94 10.77 12.61
CA LYS A 79 -2.01 11.45 13.51
C LYS A 79 -0.59 11.31 12.98
N MET A 80 -0.16 12.30 12.21
CA MET A 80 1.14 12.28 11.55
C MET A 80 2.29 12.27 12.57
N PRO A 81 3.36 11.47 12.35
CA PRO A 81 4.53 11.45 13.24
C PRO A 81 5.19 12.83 13.41
N SER A 82 5.12 13.67 12.38
CA SER A 82 5.66 15.03 12.33
C SER A 82 4.80 16.10 12.98
N SER A 83 3.62 15.75 13.51
CA SER A 83 2.78 16.72 14.21
C SER A 83 3.47 17.24 15.47
N PRO A 84 3.40 18.55 15.76
CA PRO A 84 3.92 19.12 17.01
C PRO A 84 3.21 18.56 18.26
N HIS A 85 2.04 17.93 18.10
CA HIS A 85 1.31 17.27 19.17
C HIS A 85 1.80 15.84 19.47
N ASN A 86 2.69 15.27 18.65
CA ASN A 86 3.31 13.99 18.91
C ASN A 86 4.45 14.14 19.94
N LEU A 87 4.08 14.10 21.22
CA LEU A 87 5.01 14.32 22.34
C LEU A 87 5.54 13.00 22.91
N TYR A 88 6.76 13.05 23.46
CA TYR A 88 7.45 11.96 24.13
C TYR A 88 8.01 12.42 25.48
N HIS A 89 8.16 11.52 26.44
CA HIS A 89 8.69 11.85 27.76
C HIS A 89 10.13 11.33 27.90
N GLU A 90 11.09 12.23 28.03
CA GLU A 90 12.52 11.93 28.24
C GLU A 90 13.00 12.69 29.48
N ASN A 91 13.59 11.98 30.46
CA ASN A 91 14.12 12.56 31.70
C ASN A 91 13.13 13.45 32.48
N GLY A 92 11.84 13.07 32.46
CA GLY A 92 10.77 13.82 33.13
C GLY A 92 10.25 15.04 32.36
N ASN A 93 10.82 15.35 31.18
CA ASN A 93 10.38 16.46 30.33
C ASN A 93 9.61 15.95 29.11
N SER A 94 8.59 16.70 28.70
CA SER A 94 7.88 16.46 27.44
C SER A 94 8.67 17.09 26.29
N VAL A 95 9.00 16.28 25.28
CA VAL A 95 9.77 16.69 24.09
C VAL A 95 9.03 16.29 22.81
N SER A 96 9.34 16.93 21.68
CA SER A 96 8.83 16.53 20.37
C SER A 96 9.35 15.14 20.00
N ARG A 97 8.45 14.19 19.78
CA ARG A 97 8.82 12.85 19.32
C ARG A 97 9.39 12.88 17.91
N TRP A 98 8.91 13.78 17.06
CA TRP A 98 9.45 13.96 15.71
C TRP A 98 10.92 14.36 15.73
N SER A 99 11.31 15.29 16.61
CA SER A 99 12.72 15.69 16.74
C SER A 99 13.62 14.54 17.21
N LEU A 100 13.09 13.62 18.03
CA LEU A 100 13.80 12.39 18.40
C LEU A 100 13.97 11.45 17.21
N ILE A 101 12.90 11.25 16.42
CA ILE A 101 12.92 10.43 15.21
C ILE A 101 13.94 11.00 14.21
N GLU A 102 13.87 12.29 13.90
CA GLU A 102 14.80 12.95 12.98
C GLU A 102 16.25 12.79 13.44
N ARG A 103 16.54 13.04 14.72
CA ARG A 103 17.89 12.88 15.28
C ARG A 103 18.37 11.44 15.19
N ALA A 104 17.52 10.47 15.51
CA ALA A 104 17.87 9.05 15.48
C ALA A 104 18.14 8.56 14.05
N LEU A 105 17.32 8.99 13.09
CA LEU A 105 17.39 8.54 11.70
C LEU A 105 18.40 9.33 10.84
N SER A 106 18.82 10.51 11.29
CA SER A 106 19.87 11.30 10.63
C SER A 106 21.29 10.80 10.94
N ALA A 107 21.45 9.97 11.98
CA ALA A 107 22.72 9.34 12.29
C ALA A 107 23.07 8.29 11.21
N PRO A 108 24.36 8.04 10.91
CA PRO A 108 24.73 6.99 9.98
C PRO A 108 24.25 5.61 10.45
N ILE A 109 23.37 4.97 9.68
CA ILE A 109 22.90 3.60 9.90
C ILE A 109 23.66 2.70 8.94
N ARG A 110 24.62 1.92 9.45
CA ARG A 110 25.50 1.06 8.63
C ARG A 110 25.27 -0.43 8.85
N SER A 111 24.40 -0.78 9.79
CA SER A 111 24.13 -2.14 10.18
C SER A 111 22.72 -2.28 10.73
N VAL A 112 22.23 -3.51 10.82
CA VAL A 112 20.96 -3.82 11.48
C VAL A 112 21.00 -3.44 12.96
N GLN A 113 22.16 -3.49 13.60
CA GLN A 113 22.35 -3.09 14.99
C GLN A 113 22.20 -1.58 15.17
N ASP A 114 22.81 -0.78 14.29
CA ASP A 114 22.63 0.68 14.29
C ASP A 114 21.16 1.03 14.05
N PHE A 115 20.54 0.31 13.11
CA PHE A 115 19.14 0.49 12.77
C PHE A 115 18.22 0.20 13.97
N ALA A 116 18.41 -0.95 14.62
CA ALA A 116 17.65 -1.34 15.80
C ALA A 116 17.84 -0.33 16.94
N ALA A 117 19.08 0.12 17.18
CA ALA A 117 19.38 1.12 18.19
C ALA A 117 18.67 2.45 17.91
N ALA A 118 18.68 2.91 16.65
CA ALA A 118 17.96 4.10 16.23
C ALA A 118 16.45 3.98 16.48
N VAL A 119 15.81 2.88 16.03
CA VAL A 119 14.37 2.64 16.23
C VAL A 119 13.99 2.58 17.70
N HIS A 120 14.80 1.90 18.52
CA HIS A 120 14.54 1.76 19.95
C HIS A 120 14.67 3.07 20.72
N SER A 121 15.50 4.02 20.26
CA SER A 121 15.71 5.30 20.95
C SER A 121 14.42 6.12 21.11
N TYR A 122 13.50 6.04 20.14
CA TYR A 122 12.19 6.71 20.18
C TYR A 122 11.02 5.73 20.38
N ASN A 123 11.31 4.46 20.71
CA ASN A 123 10.36 3.39 21.01
C ASN A 123 10.80 2.56 22.23
N THR A 124 11.30 3.22 23.28
CA THR A 124 11.94 2.54 24.43
C THR A 124 11.07 1.46 25.09
N ARG A 125 9.75 1.68 25.17
CA ARG A 125 8.77 0.70 25.70
C ARG A 125 8.81 -0.65 24.97
N PHE A 126 9.28 -0.68 23.72
CA PHE A 126 9.33 -1.88 22.89
C PHE A 126 10.75 -2.46 22.76
N ALA A 127 11.75 -1.87 23.44
CA ALA A 127 13.15 -2.29 23.37
C ALA A 127 13.36 -3.78 23.68
N GLU A 128 12.65 -4.31 24.66
CA GLU A 128 12.78 -5.71 25.07
C GLU A 128 11.98 -6.68 24.20
N VAL A 129 11.07 -6.18 23.35
CA VAL A 129 10.03 -7.01 22.73
C VAL A 129 10.09 -6.97 21.19
N TRP A 130 10.70 -5.97 20.58
CA TRP A 130 10.98 -5.98 19.13
C TRP A 130 12.32 -6.66 18.86
N ASN A 131 12.37 -7.50 17.82
CA ASN A 131 13.60 -8.14 17.34
C ASN A 131 13.79 -7.84 15.86
N PHE A 132 15.06 -7.85 15.42
CA PHE A 132 15.44 -7.51 14.06
C PHE A 132 16.13 -8.68 13.33
N ASP A 133 16.11 -9.89 13.91
CA ASP A 133 16.76 -11.10 13.37
C ASP A 133 16.38 -11.37 11.90
N HIS A 134 15.12 -11.17 11.54
CA HIS A 134 14.64 -11.42 10.17
C HIS A 134 15.09 -10.37 9.17
N LEU A 135 15.29 -9.13 9.62
CA LEU A 135 15.92 -8.10 8.79
C LEU A 135 17.37 -8.49 8.53
N SER A 136 18.11 -8.95 9.55
CA SER A 136 19.47 -9.48 9.37
C SER A 136 19.50 -10.66 8.40
N MET A 137 18.58 -11.63 8.54
CA MET A 137 18.51 -12.77 7.62
C MET A 137 18.15 -12.35 6.19
N ALA A 138 17.22 -11.41 6.02
CA ALA A 138 16.84 -10.91 4.70
C ALA A 138 18.02 -10.19 4.01
N LEU A 139 18.79 -9.37 4.74
CA LEU A 139 19.99 -8.73 4.22
C LEU A 139 21.12 -9.71 3.92
N GLN A 140 21.24 -10.82 4.67
CA GLN A 140 22.16 -11.90 4.29
C GLN A 140 21.76 -12.57 2.97
N MET A 141 20.45 -12.68 2.69
CA MET A 141 19.94 -13.24 1.44
C MET A 141 20.04 -12.26 0.25
N GLN A 142 19.94 -10.95 0.52
CA GLN A 142 20.04 -9.87 -0.45
C GLN A 142 20.89 -8.71 0.13
N PRO A 143 22.23 -8.82 0.09
CA PRO A 143 23.14 -7.83 0.69
C PRO A 143 22.99 -6.42 0.10
N ASP A 144 22.64 -6.32 -1.17
CA ASP A 144 22.45 -5.05 -1.87
C ASP A 144 21.31 -4.20 -1.27
N CYS A 145 20.42 -4.80 -0.46
CA CYS A 145 19.38 -4.07 0.26
C CYS A 145 19.90 -3.35 1.51
N GLU A 146 21.15 -3.55 1.95
CA GLU A 146 21.70 -2.90 3.15
C GLU A 146 21.78 -1.38 2.99
N GLN A 147 22.03 -0.90 1.77
CA GLN A 147 22.01 0.53 1.43
C GLN A 147 20.64 1.19 1.65
N LEU A 148 19.57 0.38 1.78
CA LEU A 148 18.23 0.88 2.05
C LEU A 148 18.01 1.19 3.53
N LEU A 149 18.81 0.62 4.45
CA LEU A 149 18.62 0.75 5.90
C LEU A 149 18.41 2.20 6.39
N PRO A 150 19.16 3.21 5.93
CA PRO A 150 18.92 4.61 6.31
C PRO A 150 17.55 5.14 5.82
N ARG A 151 17.02 4.57 4.73
CA ARG A 151 15.81 5.03 4.04
C ARG A 151 14.54 4.26 4.45
N ILE A 152 14.68 3.06 4.99
CA ILE A 152 13.56 2.16 5.36
C ILE A 152 13.35 2.08 6.86
N ALA A 153 13.77 3.13 7.57
CA ALA A 153 14.12 3.05 8.97
C ALA A 153 12.94 2.88 9.97
N GLU A 154 11.81 2.37 9.51
CA GLU A 154 10.59 2.14 10.30
C GLU A 154 10.11 0.68 10.30
N LEU A 155 10.89 -0.26 9.77
CA LEU A 155 10.48 -1.66 9.71
C LEU A 155 10.92 -2.44 10.95
N ALA A 156 10.04 -2.55 11.96
CA ALA A 156 10.17 -3.53 13.04
C ALA A 156 9.15 -4.66 12.85
N TYR A 157 9.55 -5.93 13.00
CA TYR A 157 8.67 -7.07 12.76
C TYR A 157 8.88 -8.22 13.76
N ARG A 158 7.83 -9.03 14.00
CA ARG A 158 7.86 -10.23 14.87
C ARG A 158 7.33 -11.47 14.14
N ASN A 159 8.17 -12.50 13.91
CA ASN A 159 7.85 -13.95 13.98
C ASN A 159 8.95 -14.83 13.38
N ARG A 160 9.29 -15.96 14.03
CA ARG A 160 10.40 -16.88 13.66
C ARG A 160 10.00 -17.95 12.62
N THR A 161 9.96 -17.61 11.32
CA THR A 161 9.79 -18.62 10.25
C THR A 161 10.66 -18.29 9.02
N LYS A 162 11.05 -19.29 8.21
CA LYS A 162 11.75 -19.05 6.92
C LYS A 162 10.93 -18.18 5.96
N SER A 163 9.60 -18.32 5.99
CA SER A 163 8.70 -17.45 5.23
C SER A 163 8.88 -15.98 5.62
N THR A 164 9.21 -15.70 6.89
CA THR A 164 9.36 -14.34 7.40
C THR A 164 10.44 -13.55 6.66
N SER A 165 11.62 -14.13 6.45
CA SER A 165 12.70 -13.42 5.73
C SER A 165 12.28 -13.06 4.31
N HIS A 166 11.52 -13.93 3.63
CA HIS A 166 10.99 -13.66 2.29
C HIS A 166 9.90 -12.58 2.29
N LYS A 167 9.09 -12.49 3.34
CA LYS A 167 8.14 -11.38 3.52
C LYS A 167 8.87 -10.05 3.65
N VAL A 168 9.97 -10.02 4.41
CA VAL A 168 10.83 -8.84 4.54
C VAL A 168 11.45 -8.49 3.18
N LEU A 169 11.91 -9.48 2.42
CA LEU A 169 12.45 -9.26 1.07
C LEU A 169 11.47 -8.56 0.12
N CYS A 170 10.18 -8.92 0.14
CA CYS A 170 9.16 -8.20 -0.64
C CYS A 170 9.13 -6.69 -0.33
N ILE A 171 9.19 -6.35 0.97
CA ILE A 171 9.15 -4.95 1.41
C ILE A 171 10.45 -4.22 1.09
N LEU A 172 11.60 -4.86 1.31
CA LEU A 172 12.90 -4.32 0.91
C LEU A 172 12.98 -4.07 -0.59
N HIS A 173 12.48 -5.01 -1.39
CA HIS A 173 12.41 -4.88 -2.84
C HIS A 173 11.48 -3.75 -3.30
N TYR A 174 10.31 -3.61 -2.67
CA TYR A 174 9.45 -2.45 -2.93
C TYR A 174 10.17 -1.14 -2.63
N PHE A 175 10.84 -1.05 -1.48
CA PHE A 175 11.62 0.14 -1.16
C PHE A 175 12.75 0.36 -2.15
N SER A 176 13.49 -0.67 -2.57
CA SER A 176 14.55 -0.52 -3.57
C SER A 176 14.03 0.09 -4.87
N ARG A 177 12.84 -0.32 -5.33
CA ARG A 177 12.17 0.19 -6.54
C ARG A 177 11.72 1.64 -6.39
N VAL A 178 10.95 1.97 -5.36
CA VAL A 178 10.39 3.33 -5.19
C VAL A 178 11.41 4.37 -4.74
N LEU A 179 12.59 3.91 -4.31
CA LEU A 179 13.70 4.74 -3.88
C LEU A 179 14.83 4.79 -4.92
N SER A 180 14.69 4.10 -6.05
CA SER A 180 15.65 4.12 -7.15
C SER A 180 15.64 5.46 -7.90
N ASP A 181 16.53 5.61 -8.88
CA ASP A 181 16.62 6.79 -9.74
C ASP A 181 15.44 6.90 -10.72
N ASP A 182 14.73 5.79 -10.97
CA ASP A 182 13.55 5.71 -11.84
C ASP A 182 12.37 5.05 -11.08
N PRO A 183 11.79 5.75 -10.09
CA PRO A 183 10.70 5.21 -9.30
C PRO A 183 9.41 5.09 -10.13
N PRO A 184 8.55 4.10 -9.85
CA PRO A 184 7.28 4.00 -10.52
C PRO A 184 6.42 5.24 -10.20
N CYS A 185 5.62 5.64 -11.18
CA CYS A 185 4.70 6.76 -11.09
C CYS A 185 3.25 6.27 -11.25
N GLY A 186 2.29 7.01 -10.69
CA GLY A 186 0.88 6.62 -10.72
C GLY A 186 0.10 7.06 -9.48
N THR A 187 -1.15 6.61 -9.40
CA THR A 187 -2.06 6.90 -8.30
C THR A 187 -2.70 5.61 -7.81
N VAL A 188 -2.69 5.42 -6.50
CA VAL A 188 -3.45 4.38 -5.81
C VAL A 188 -4.68 5.03 -5.18
N THR A 189 -5.86 4.51 -5.51
CA THR A 189 -7.13 4.99 -4.98
C THR A 189 -7.74 3.95 -4.06
N PHE A 190 -8.10 4.36 -2.85
CA PHE A 190 -8.84 3.57 -1.87
C PHE A 190 -10.28 4.09 -1.87
N SER A 191 -11.24 3.20 -2.12
CA SER A 191 -12.67 3.53 -2.07
C SER A 191 -13.39 2.64 -1.08
N ARG A 192 -13.80 3.21 0.06
CA ARG A 192 -14.68 2.51 1.03
C ARG A 192 -16.11 2.64 0.54
N ARG A 193 -16.79 1.50 0.38
CA ARG A 193 -18.17 1.39 -0.10
C ARG A 193 -19.02 0.84 1.02
N CYS A 194 -20.09 1.55 1.33
CA CYS A 194 -21.12 1.15 2.28
C CYS A 194 -22.40 0.87 1.49
N LEU A 195 -23.03 -0.27 1.72
CA LEU A 195 -24.33 -0.60 1.15
C LEU A 195 -25.40 -0.46 2.23
N ASP A 196 -26.06 0.69 2.27
CA ASP A 196 -27.07 0.99 3.30
C ASP A 196 -28.35 0.15 3.10
N GLU A 197 -28.73 -0.07 1.83
CA GLU A 197 -29.90 -0.86 1.45
C GLU A 197 -29.47 -2.12 0.68
N PRO A 198 -29.39 -3.30 1.33
CA PRO A 198 -29.07 -4.53 0.63
C PRO A 198 -30.20 -4.93 -0.34
N PRO A 199 -29.88 -5.55 -1.49
CA PRO A 199 -30.90 -5.99 -2.43
C PRO A 199 -31.77 -7.09 -1.81
N ASP A 200 -33.07 -7.05 -2.10
CA ASP A 200 -33.98 -8.15 -1.76
C ASP A 200 -33.72 -9.33 -2.71
N PHE A 201 -32.86 -10.25 -2.26
CA PHE A 201 -32.53 -11.46 -3.01
C PHE A 201 -33.74 -12.38 -3.23
N ALA A 202 -34.74 -12.38 -2.34
CA ALA A 202 -35.91 -13.24 -2.47
C ALA A 202 -36.90 -12.71 -3.51
N ALA A 203 -37.02 -11.39 -3.64
CA ALA A 203 -37.85 -10.74 -4.64
C ALA A 203 -37.13 -10.51 -5.99
N SER A 204 -35.83 -10.75 -6.07
CA SER A 204 -35.04 -10.48 -7.27
C SER A 204 -35.44 -11.36 -8.45
N THR A 205 -35.81 -10.72 -9.57
CA THR A 205 -36.04 -11.40 -10.86
C THR A 205 -34.83 -11.32 -11.79
N ALA A 206 -33.67 -10.91 -11.29
CA ALA A 206 -32.46 -10.82 -12.09
C ALA A 206 -32.02 -12.22 -12.55
N THR A 207 -31.86 -12.41 -13.85
CA THR A 207 -31.33 -13.65 -14.41
C THR A 207 -29.81 -13.64 -14.37
N PHE A 208 -29.18 -14.79 -14.10
CA PHE A 208 -27.74 -14.93 -14.33
C PHE A 208 -27.45 -14.72 -15.83
N ASN A 209 -26.67 -13.71 -16.18
CA ASN A 209 -26.02 -13.67 -17.49
C ASN A 209 -25.08 -14.89 -17.60
N SER A 210 -24.69 -15.31 -18.81
CA SER A 210 -23.71 -16.41 -18.96
C SER A 210 -22.48 -16.10 -18.13
N ILE A 211 -22.34 -16.77 -16.98
CA ILE A 211 -21.16 -16.63 -16.14
C ILE A 211 -20.06 -17.29 -16.95
N ALA A 212 -19.09 -16.50 -17.42
CA ALA A 212 -17.87 -17.03 -17.98
C ALA A 212 -17.13 -17.75 -16.85
N PHE A 213 -17.44 -19.04 -16.69
CA PHE A 213 -16.84 -19.89 -15.69
C PHE A 213 -15.61 -20.54 -16.31
N GLY A 214 -14.45 -19.96 -16.05
CA GLY A 214 -13.16 -20.55 -16.36
C GLY A 214 -12.48 -21.00 -15.07
N THR A 215 -12.05 -22.26 -15.02
CA THR A 215 -11.19 -22.75 -13.93
C THR A 215 -9.78 -22.91 -14.45
N SER A 216 -8.80 -22.42 -13.71
CA SER A 216 -7.39 -22.71 -13.97
C SER A 216 -6.77 -23.27 -12.71
N THR A 217 -5.99 -24.35 -12.86
CA THR A 217 -5.19 -24.93 -11.78
C THR A 217 -3.80 -24.29 -11.68
N THR A 218 -3.46 -23.39 -12.61
CA THR A 218 -2.12 -22.81 -12.75
C THR A 218 -2.10 -21.28 -12.66
N CYS A 219 -3.27 -20.63 -12.70
CA CYS A 219 -3.40 -19.18 -12.66
C CYS A 219 -3.89 -18.74 -11.28
N LEU A 220 -3.16 -17.82 -10.65
CA LEU A 220 -3.57 -17.18 -9.40
C LEU A 220 -4.46 -15.96 -9.69
N ILE A 221 -5.17 -15.47 -8.67
CA ILE A 221 -6.04 -14.29 -8.82
C ILE A 221 -5.23 -13.07 -9.27
N GLU A 222 -4.02 -12.90 -8.74
CA GLU A 222 -3.11 -11.80 -9.08
C GLU A 222 -2.51 -11.89 -10.49
N ASP A 223 -2.65 -13.04 -11.17
CA ASP A 223 -2.22 -13.29 -12.54
C ASP A 223 -3.39 -13.16 -13.54
N ALA A 224 -4.61 -12.92 -13.06
CA ALA A 224 -5.78 -12.70 -13.90
C ALA A 224 -5.61 -11.44 -14.76
N HIS A 225 -6.28 -11.43 -15.92
CA HIS A 225 -6.19 -10.35 -16.90
C HIS A 225 -6.50 -8.97 -16.27
N PRO A 226 -5.82 -7.88 -16.68
CA PRO A 226 -6.03 -6.55 -16.11
C PRO A 226 -7.47 -6.03 -16.10
N ASP A 227 -8.30 -6.51 -17.04
CA ASP A 227 -9.74 -6.15 -17.12
C ASP A 227 -10.63 -6.90 -16.12
N THR A 228 -10.06 -7.67 -15.20
CA THR A 228 -10.79 -8.42 -14.17
C THR A 228 -10.77 -7.70 -12.82
N ILE A 229 -11.84 -7.88 -12.05
CA ILE A 229 -11.83 -7.49 -10.63
C ILE A 229 -11.17 -8.62 -9.84
N GLN A 230 -10.02 -8.32 -9.24
CA GLN A 230 -9.29 -9.26 -8.39
C GLN A 230 -9.88 -9.24 -6.97
N VAL A 231 -10.34 -10.41 -6.50
CA VAL A 231 -10.94 -10.53 -5.16
C VAL A 231 -9.86 -10.77 -4.12
N ASN A 232 -9.87 -9.98 -3.05
CA ASN A 232 -9.10 -10.22 -1.83
C ASN A 232 -9.97 -11.00 -0.81
N PHE A 233 -9.45 -12.10 -0.27
CA PHE A 233 -10.09 -12.85 0.82
C PHE A 233 -9.73 -12.19 2.15
N ALA A 234 -10.34 -11.03 2.36
CA ALA A 234 -9.93 -10.08 3.38
C ALA A 234 -10.35 -10.47 4.81
N ASP A 235 -9.49 -10.16 5.77
CA ASP A 235 -9.91 -9.89 7.15
C ASP A 235 -10.68 -8.55 7.22
N ARG A 236 -11.50 -8.35 8.26
CA ARG A 236 -12.19 -7.07 8.45
C ARG A 236 -11.19 -5.92 8.64
N PHE A 237 -9.99 -6.18 9.15
CA PHE A 237 -8.89 -5.24 9.19
C PHE A 237 -8.02 -5.41 7.95
N LEU A 238 -7.99 -4.42 7.05
CA LEU A 238 -7.27 -4.48 5.77
C LEU A 238 -5.86 -5.07 5.91
N GLY A 239 -5.56 -6.12 5.15
CA GLY A 239 -4.26 -6.78 5.16
C GLY A 239 -4.07 -7.74 6.33
N GLY A 240 -5.10 -8.01 7.13
CA GLY A 240 -5.12 -9.01 8.20
C GLY A 240 -3.89 -8.94 9.09
N ARG A 241 -3.07 -10.00 9.03
CA ARG A 241 -1.83 -10.14 9.80
C ARG A 241 -0.57 -9.88 8.96
N VAL A 242 -0.62 -9.00 7.95
CA VAL A 242 0.50 -8.74 7.02
C VAL A 242 1.77 -8.23 7.74
N LEU A 243 1.61 -7.41 8.76
CA LEU A 243 2.70 -6.91 9.64
C LEU A 243 3.06 -7.87 10.78
N GLU A 244 2.39 -9.04 10.82
CA GLU A 244 2.65 -10.13 11.74
C GLU A 244 2.80 -11.45 10.97
N GLY A 245 2.60 -12.59 11.63
CA GLY A 245 2.84 -13.93 11.08
C GLY A 245 1.97 -14.35 9.89
N GLY A 246 0.91 -13.61 9.52
CA GLY A 246 0.00 -13.99 8.43
C GLY A 246 0.74 -14.25 7.13
N CYS A 247 0.31 -15.21 6.32
CA CYS A 247 0.93 -15.56 5.04
C CYS A 247 0.01 -16.36 4.13
N VAL A 248 -1.26 -15.99 4.13
CA VAL A 248 -2.27 -16.58 3.25
C VAL A 248 -2.61 -15.56 2.15
N GLN A 249 -3.70 -15.75 1.42
CA GLN A 249 -4.02 -14.98 0.21
C GLN A 249 -3.92 -13.45 0.41
N GLU A 250 -4.58 -12.89 1.43
CA GLU A 250 -4.57 -11.44 1.66
C GLU A 250 -3.17 -10.90 1.99
N GLU A 251 -2.43 -11.55 2.90
CA GLU A 251 -1.10 -11.03 3.26
C GLU A 251 -0.08 -11.20 2.14
N ILE A 252 -0.22 -12.25 1.31
CA ILE A 252 0.61 -12.41 0.12
C ILE A 252 0.30 -11.29 -0.87
N LEU A 253 -0.98 -11.00 -1.13
CA LEU A 253 -1.42 -9.91 -2.00
C LEU A 253 -0.84 -8.57 -1.56
N CYS A 254 -0.95 -8.24 -0.27
CA CYS A 254 -0.42 -7.01 0.29
C CYS A 254 1.11 -6.93 0.26
N ARG A 255 1.83 -8.07 0.26
CA ARG A 255 3.30 -8.08 0.20
C ARG A 255 3.83 -7.93 -1.22
N ILE A 256 3.15 -8.51 -2.19
CA ILE A 256 3.53 -8.31 -3.58
C ILE A 256 3.06 -6.96 -4.11
N ARG A 257 2.06 -6.34 -3.47
CA ARG A 257 1.58 -4.96 -3.68
C ARG A 257 1.65 -4.10 -2.41
N PRO A 258 2.86 -3.72 -1.91
CA PRO A 258 3.01 -3.06 -0.61
C PRO A 258 2.30 -1.73 -0.45
N GLU A 259 1.92 -1.08 -1.55
CA GLU A 259 1.13 0.15 -1.54
C GLU A 259 -0.25 -0.04 -0.87
N ILE A 260 -0.76 -1.27 -0.80
CA ILE A 260 -2.00 -1.60 -0.07
C ILE A 260 -1.82 -1.43 1.44
N ILE A 261 -0.62 -1.69 1.98
CA ILE A 261 -0.36 -1.71 3.42
C ILE A 261 -0.60 -0.32 4.05
N VAL A 262 -0.36 0.76 3.30
CA VAL A 262 -0.59 2.13 3.79
C VAL A 262 -2.06 2.39 4.13
N GLY A 263 -2.99 1.66 3.50
CA GLY A 263 -4.42 1.73 3.81
C GLY A 263 -4.72 1.42 5.28
N ARG A 264 -3.87 0.62 5.94
CA ARG A 264 -4.00 0.32 7.38
C ARG A 264 -3.88 1.55 8.28
N LEU A 265 -3.33 2.66 7.78
CA LEU A 265 -3.23 3.91 8.53
C LEU A 265 -4.58 4.63 8.67
N PHE A 266 -5.51 4.42 7.74
CA PHE A 266 -6.74 5.23 7.64
C PHE A 266 -8.02 4.43 7.34
N VAL A 267 -7.93 3.15 6.98
CA VAL A 267 -9.10 2.28 6.81
C VAL A 267 -9.40 1.58 8.14
N GLU A 268 -10.53 1.94 8.76
CA GLU A 268 -11.06 1.24 9.93
C GLU A 268 -11.56 -0.17 9.55
N ALA A 269 -11.78 -1.01 10.56
CA ALA A 269 -12.35 -2.33 10.36
C ALA A 269 -13.65 -2.26 9.55
N LEU A 270 -13.75 -3.08 8.51
CA LEU A 270 -14.96 -3.17 7.68
C LEU A 270 -16.10 -3.80 8.47
N GLU A 271 -17.29 -3.26 8.29
CA GLU A 271 -18.55 -3.82 8.75
C GLU A 271 -19.15 -4.77 7.70
N PRO A 272 -20.13 -5.63 8.05
CA PRO A 272 -20.67 -6.65 7.14
C PRO A 272 -21.30 -6.14 5.84
N HIS A 273 -21.63 -4.85 5.79
CA HIS A 273 -22.27 -4.18 4.66
C HIS A 273 -21.29 -3.27 3.90
N GLU A 274 -19.99 -3.38 4.20
CA GLU A 274 -18.94 -2.58 3.62
C GLU A 274 -17.97 -3.40 2.76
N ALA A 275 -17.39 -2.74 1.77
CA ALA A 275 -16.30 -3.26 0.96
C ALA A 275 -15.25 -2.18 0.71
N LEU A 276 -14.00 -2.59 0.53
CA LEU A 276 -12.92 -1.70 0.12
C LEU A 276 -12.51 -2.05 -1.32
N ILE A 277 -12.49 -1.04 -2.19
CA ILE A 277 -11.96 -1.16 -3.55
C ILE A 277 -10.63 -0.42 -3.58
N ILE A 278 -9.57 -1.09 -4.04
CA ILE A 278 -8.25 -0.51 -4.20
C ILE A 278 -7.86 -0.57 -5.67
N GLU A 279 -7.57 0.57 -6.27
CA GLU A 279 -7.24 0.71 -7.69
C GLU A 279 -5.83 1.27 -7.83
N GLY A 280 -5.05 0.73 -8.78
CA GLY A 280 -3.74 1.28 -9.16
C GLY A 280 -2.54 0.82 -8.31
N ALA A 281 -2.72 -0.05 -7.31
CA ALA A 281 -1.61 -0.61 -6.54
C ALA A 281 -0.75 -1.56 -7.39
N GLU A 282 0.52 -1.21 -7.61
CA GLU A 282 1.44 -1.98 -8.45
C GLU A 282 1.93 -3.25 -7.75
N ARG A 283 2.09 -4.33 -8.52
CA ARG A 283 2.80 -5.54 -8.12
C ARG A 283 4.29 -5.35 -8.34
N PHE A 284 5.07 -5.46 -7.26
CA PHE A 284 6.52 -5.31 -7.25
C PHE A 284 7.27 -6.64 -7.17
N SER A 285 6.63 -7.69 -6.66
CA SER A 285 7.31 -8.95 -6.35
C SER A 285 6.65 -10.17 -7.00
N ARG A 286 7.49 -11.10 -7.46
CA ARG A 286 7.13 -12.48 -7.77
C ARG A 286 7.23 -13.34 -6.51
N HIS A 287 6.37 -14.34 -6.41
CA HIS A 287 6.38 -15.27 -5.30
C HIS A 287 6.08 -16.70 -5.73
N THR A 288 6.40 -17.64 -4.85
CA THR A 288 5.94 -19.03 -4.89
C THR A 288 5.61 -19.51 -3.48
N GLY A 289 4.91 -20.65 -3.38
CA GLY A 289 4.52 -21.23 -2.10
C GLY A 289 3.37 -20.49 -1.41
N TYR A 290 3.01 -20.95 -0.22
CA TYR A 290 1.86 -20.45 0.54
C TYR A 290 2.06 -20.75 2.02
N GLY A 291 1.58 -19.87 2.92
CA GLY A 291 1.76 -20.07 4.36
C GLY A 291 3.24 -20.16 4.72
N SER A 292 3.64 -21.26 5.35
CA SER A 292 5.02 -21.49 5.78
C SER A 292 6.02 -21.73 4.64
N SER A 293 5.55 -22.07 3.43
CA SER A 293 6.40 -22.33 2.25
C SER A 293 6.58 -21.11 1.36
N PHE A 294 5.99 -19.96 1.71
CA PHE A 294 6.10 -18.73 0.93
C PHE A 294 7.55 -18.30 0.70
N GLN A 295 7.86 -17.96 -0.54
CA GLN A 295 9.16 -17.48 -0.98
C GLN A 295 9.00 -16.33 -1.98
N TRP A 296 9.78 -15.28 -1.77
CA TRP A 296 10.06 -14.25 -2.77
C TRP A 296 11.02 -14.83 -3.81
N ILE A 297 10.72 -14.64 -5.09
CA ILE A 297 11.52 -15.21 -6.20
C ILE A 297 11.99 -14.17 -7.22
N GLY A 298 11.84 -12.87 -6.92
CA GLY A 298 12.38 -11.79 -7.74
C GLY A 298 11.43 -10.61 -7.92
N ASP A 299 11.93 -9.63 -8.66
CA ASP A 299 11.19 -8.47 -9.15
C ASP A 299 9.96 -8.90 -9.96
N PHE A 300 8.92 -8.07 -9.99
CA PHE A 300 7.83 -8.11 -10.97
C PHE A 300 7.69 -6.69 -11.53
N ASP A 301 7.82 -6.56 -12.85
CA ASP A 301 7.69 -5.29 -13.56
C ASP A 301 6.37 -5.32 -14.33
N GLU A 302 5.33 -4.65 -13.83
CA GLU A 302 4.01 -4.68 -14.46
C GLU A 302 4.04 -4.25 -15.94
N VAL A 303 4.89 -3.30 -16.33
CA VAL A 303 4.98 -2.83 -17.72
C VAL A 303 5.51 -3.94 -18.63
N ARG A 304 6.50 -4.70 -18.16
CA ARG A 304 7.16 -5.75 -18.96
C ARG A 304 6.49 -7.11 -18.83
N ASP A 305 5.90 -7.39 -17.68
CA ASP A 305 5.46 -8.73 -17.29
C ASP A 305 3.94 -8.92 -17.42
N ALA A 306 3.12 -7.86 -17.34
CA ALA A 306 1.66 -8.00 -17.45
C ALA A 306 1.18 -8.34 -18.86
N GLY A 307 1.99 -8.13 -19.90
CA GLY A 307 1.72 -8.58 -21.27
C GLY A 307 2.16 -10.03 -21.54
N ASN A 308 2.96 -10.63 -20.65
CA ASN A 308 3.47 -11.99 -20.75
C ASN A 308 2.63 -12.97 -19.90
N ILE A 309 1.31 -12.77 -19.88
CA ILE A 309 0.39 -13.75 -19.28
C ILE A 309 0.47 -15.01 -20.15
N ARG A 310 0.96 -16.10 -19.56
CA ARG A 310 1.05 -17.42 -20.20
C ARG A 310 -0.33 -17.96 -20.58
#